data_AF-A0A3N5QUW7-F1
#
_entry.id   AF-A0A3N5QUW7-F1
#
_cell.length_a   1.000
_cell.length_b   1.000
_cell.length_c   1.000
_cell.angle_alpha   90.00
_cell.angle_beta   90.00
_cell.angle_gamma   90.00
#
_symmetry.space_group_name_H-M   'P 1'
#
loop_
_entity.id
_entity.type
_entity.pdbx_description
1 polymer ?
#
loop_
_entity_poly.entity_id
_entity_poly.type
_entity_poly.pdbx_seq_one_letter_code
_entity_poly.pdbx_strand_id
1 'polypeptide(L)' 'LDTQNSLVYLNQDRRLIVTIGVSDLVLVDTGDVLLVCPKEKAQMVRQVVNQLKKDRQDYV' A
#
# COMPACT_ATOMS: atom_id res chain seq x y z
N LEU A 1 -13.94 -10.24 -1.34
CA LEU A 1 -15.30 -10.52 -1.89
C LEU A 1 -15.66 -9.34 -2.78
N ASP A 2 -15.79 -9.56 -4.09
CA ASP A 2 -15.98 -8.47 -5.07
C ASP A 2 -14.85 -7.41 -5.06
N THR A 3 -13.65 -7.84 -5.43
CA THR A 3 -12.52 -6.92 -5.66
C THR A 3 -12.08 -7.05 -7.11
N GLN A 4 -12.03 -5.93 -7.84
CA GLN A 4 -11.71 -5.93 -9.27
C GLN A 4 -10.49 -5.04 -9.57
N ASN A 5 -9.73 -5.41 -10.60
CA ASN A 5 -8.61 -4.64 -11.16
C ASN A 5 -7.60 -4.06 -10.13
N SER A 6 -7.48 -4.70 -8.97
CA SER A 6 -6.63 -4.24 -7.87
C SER A 6 -5.37 -5.08 -7.76
N LEU A 7 -4.27 -4.45 -7.38
CA LEU A 7 -2.98 -5.09 -7.14
C LEU A 7 -2.73 -5.17 -5.63
N VAL A 8 -2.39 -6.36 -5.14
CA VAL A 8 -2.00 -6.58 -3.74
C VAL A 8 -0.61 -7.19 -3.73
N TYR A 9 0.34 -6.52 -3.07
CA TYR A 9 1.71 -6.98 -2.89
C TYR A 9 2.05 -7.07 -1.41
N LEU A 10 2.61 -8.20 -1.01
CA LEU A 10 3.04 -8.48 0.35
C LEU A 10 4.50 -8.91 0.35
N ASN A 11 5.32 -8.24 1.16
CA ASN A 11 6.72 -8.61 1.37
C ASN A 11 6.93 -9.55 2.58
N GLN A 12 5.87 -9.90 3.32
CA GLN A 12 5.97 -10.75 4.52
C GLN A 12 4.94 -11.89 4.50
N ASP A 13 5.40 -13.10 4.81
CA ASP A 13 4.60 -14.33 4.75
C ASP A 13 3.47 -14.42 5.79
N ARG A 14 3.45 -13.55 6.81
CA ARG A 14 2.54 -13.66 7.96
C ARG A 14 1.38 -12.66 7.99
N ARG A 15 1.21 -11.80 6.98
CA ARG A 15 0.11 -10.82 6.97
C ARG A 15 -1.01 -11.24 6.03
N LEU A 16 -2.23 -11.23 6.54
CA LEU A 16 -3.44 -11.42 5.73
C LEU A 16 -4.01 -10.06 5.32
N ILE A 17 -4.21 -9.86 4.02
CA ILE A 17 -4.94 -8.70 3.48
C ILE A 17 -6.24 -9.19 2.86
N VAL A 18 -7.36 -8.63 3.31
CA VAL A 18 -8.70 -8.92 2.79
C VAL A 18 -9.28 -7.66 2.21
N THR A 19 -9.81 -7.74 0.98
CA THR A 19 -10.48 -6.64 0.29
C THR A 19 -11.90 -7.06 -0.09
N ILE A 20 -12.84 -6.13 0.05
CA ILE A 20 -14.26 -6.36 -0.23
C ILE A 20 -14.86 -5.11 -0.88
N GLY A 21 -15.51 -5.25 -2.04
CA GLY A 21 -16.24 -4.17 -2.70
C GLY A 21 -15.36 -3.03 -3.22
N VAL A 22 -14.10 -3.30 -3.57
CA VAL A 22 -13.14 -2.26 -4.01
C VAL A 22 -12.64 -2.54 -5.42
N SER A 23 -12.37 -1.46 -6.16
CA SER A 23 -11.84 -1.53 -7.52
C SER A 23 -10.68 -0.57 -7.72
N ASP A 24 -9.78 -0.92 -8.64
CA ASP A 24 -8.70 -0.06 -9.10
C ASP A 24 -7.75 0.42 -8.00
N LEU A 25 -7.48 -0.42 -6.99
CA LEU A 25 -6.56 -0.11 -5.90
C LEU A 25 -5.20 -0.79 -6.06
N VAL A 26 -4.18 -0.16 -5.48
CA VAL A 26 -2.85 -0.73 -5.27
C VAL A 26 -2.61 -0.77 -3.77
N LEU A 27 -2.41 -1.98 -3.24
CA LEU A 27 -2.07 -2.27 -1.87
C LEU A 27 -0.65 -2.85 -1.84
N VAL A 28 0.26 -2.17 -1.13
CA VAL A 28 1.66 -2.60 -1.01
C VAL A 28 2.03 -2.62 0.46
N ASP A 29 2.40 -3.80 0.95
CA ASP A 29 2.96 -3.97 2.27
C ASP A 29 4.47 -4.27 2.18
N THR A 30 5.28 -3.37 2.73
CA THR A 30 6.73 -3.51 2.82
C THR A 30 7.21 -4.00 4.19
N GLY A 31 6.31 -4.26 5.13
CA GLY A 31 6.57 -4.67 6.52
C GLY A 31 6.69 -3.49 7.48
N ASP A 32 7.26 -2.39 7.03
CA ASP A 32 7.44 -1.15 7.79
C ASP A 32 6.37 -0.09 7.50
N VAL A 33 5.64 -0.22 6.38
CA VAL A 33 4.54 0.66 5.95
C VAL A 33 3.53 -0.17 5.16
N LEU A 34 2.24 0.12 5.36
CA LEU A 34 1.17 -0.28 4.45
C LEU A 34 0.78 0.91 3.58
N LEU A 35 0.84 0.74 2.27
CA LEU A 35 0.40 1.72 1.30
C LEU A 35 -0.87 1.25 0.59
N VAL A 36 -1.83 2.16 0.48
CA VAL A 36 -3.10 1.94 -0.23
C VAL A 36 -3.40 3.17 -1.07
N CYS A 37 -3.60 3.01 -2.37
CA CYS A 37 -3.97 4.13 -3.25
C CYS A 37 -4.73 3.67 -4.50
N PRO A 38 -5.42 4.57 -5.21
CA PRO A 38 -5.89 4.31 -6.56
C PRO A 38 -4.73 3.97 -7.51
N LYS A 39 -4.95 3.03 -8.43
CA LYS A 39 -3.95 2.55 -9.39
C LYS A 39 -3.40 3.66 -10.27
N GLU A 40 -4.23 4.63 -10.65
CA GLU A 40 -3.82 5.84 -11.39
C GLU A 40 -2.80 6.69 -10.62
N LYS A 41 -2.81 6.66 -9.28
CA LYS A 41 -1.91 7.41 -8.40
C LYS A 41 -0.72 6.59 -7.92
N ALA A 42 -0.59 5.33 -8.38
CA ALA A 42 0.47 4.43 -7.95
C ALA A 42 1.89 4.96 -8.24
N GLN A 43 2.06 5.85 -9.23
CA GLN A 43 3.35 6.50 -9.51
C GLN A 43 3.80 7.45 -8.38
N MET A 44 2.86 8.05 -7.65
CA MET A 44 3.15 8.97 -6.54
C MET A 44 3.62 8.25 -5.27
N VAL A 45 3.43 6.93 -5.20
CA VAL A 45 3.80 6.08 -4.06
C VAL A 45 5.25 6.28 -3.64
N ARG A 46 6.18 6.33 -4.61
CA ARG A 46 7.61 6.54 -4.31
C ARG A 46 7.88 7.85 -3.59
N GLN A 47 7.18 8.92 -3.99
CA GLN A 47 7.34 10.24 -3.36
C GLN A 47 6.83 10.22 -1.92
N VAL A 48 5.63 9.64 -1.70
CA VAL A 48 5.03 9.53 -0.37
C VAL A 48 5.86 8.65 0.56
N VAL A 49 6.33 7.48 0.09
CA VAL A 49 7.19 6.59 0.89
C VAL A 49 8.51 7.26 1.24
N ASN A 50 9.12 7.99 0.30
CA ASN A 50 10.35 8.73 0.57
C ASN A 50 10.14 9.86 1.59
N GLN A 51 9.00 10.56 1.51
CA GLN A 51 8.64 11.58 2.47
C GLN A 51 8.42 10.97 3.86
N LEU A 52 7.61 9.92 3.96
CA LEU A 52 7.35 9.20 5.22
C LEU A 52 8.62 8.57 5.81
N LYS A 53 9.58 8.12 5.00
CA LYS A 53 10.87 7.63 5.48
C LYS A 53 11.77 8.75 6.02
N LYS A 54 11.67 9.96 5.48
CA LYS A 54 12.36 11.14 6.03
C LYS A 54 11.70 11.59 7.34
N ASP A 55 10.37 11.65 7.36
CA ASP A 55 9.58 12.10 8.50
C ASP A 55 9.50 11.05 9.62
N ARG A 56 9.91 9.80 9.35
CA ARG A 56 10.02 8.73 10.37
C ARG A 56 11.05 9.00 11.45
N GLN A 57 11.82 10.10 11.37
CA GLN A 57 12.54 10.63 12.53
C GLN A 57 11.61 11.19 13.62
N ASP A 58 10.34 11.50 13.31
CA ASP A 58 9.43 12.22 14.22
C ASP A 58 8.31 11.36 14.83
N TYR A 59 8.17 10.08 14.44
CA TYR A 59 7.13 9.17 14.93
C TYR A 59 7.69 7.83 15.45
N VAL A 60 8.78 7.90 16.22
CA VAL A 60 9.24 6.81 17.11
C VAL A 60 9.29 7.33 18.54
#